data_AF-A0A0B1TM30-F1
#
_entry.id   AF-A0A0B1TM30-F1
#
_cell.length_a   1.000
_cell.length_b   1.000
_cell.length_c   1.000
_cell.angle_alpha   90.00
_cell.angle_beta   90.00
_cell.angle_gamma   90.00
#
_symmetry.space_group_name_H-M   'P 1'
#
loop_
_entity.id
_entity.type
_entity.pdbx_description
1 polymer ?
#
loop_
_entity_poly.entity_id
_entity_poly.type
_entity_poly.pdbx_seq_one_letter_code
_entity_poly.pdbx_strand_id
1 'polypeptide(L)'
;MFSLSRFAARIQMASMIAKVAALIMIIVIGLYYMIFKAAEALVLGDVQHFSKDYAFKGSDWSVGQIVLALYQGNWAYGGYTILNYGMEDIQIKNFKRTVPLAVLFGLFVSAGVYVLANIAYFAVLTPQEILESSAVATTFAQETVGSFSYAMPALIAVLMLGSVNAEIFAWSR
;
A
#
# COMPACT_ATOMS: atom_id res chain seq x y z
N MET A 1 9.74 -2.13 36.08
CA MET A 1 8.47 -2.83 35.83
C MET A 1 8.18 -2.85 34.33
N PHE A 2 8.44 -3.97 33.67
CA PHE A 2 8.18 -4.16 32.23
C PHE A 2 6.66 -4.15 32.04
N SER A 3 6.08 -3.12 31.40
CA SER A 3 4.65 -3.13 31.07
C SER A 3 4.51 -3.64 29.64
N LEU A 4 3.75 -4.72 29.46
CA LEU A 4 3.45 -5.32 28.15
C LEU A 4 2.98 -4.26 27.13
N SER A 5 2.20 -3.28 27.59
CA SER A 5 1.75 -2.13 26.79
C SER A 5 2.89 -1.29 26.21
N ARG A 6 3.96 -1.02 26.97
CA ARG A 6 5.09 -0.21 26.48
C ARG A 6 5.92 -0.96 25.46
N PHE A 7 6.04 -2.28 25.61
CA PHE A 7 6.72 -3.12 24.64
C PHE A 7 5.93 -3.21 23.33
N ALA A 8 4.62 -3.51 23.41
CA ALA A 8 3.73 -3.57 22.27
C ALA A 8 3.65 -2.23 21.51
N ALA A 9 3.62 -1.09 22.23
CA ALA A 9 3.65 0.23 21.61
C ALA A 9 4.94 0.50 20.82
N ARG A 10 6.11 0.04 21.32
CA ARG A 10 7.38 0.17 20.59
C ARG A 10 7.40 -0.67 19.32
N ILE A 11 6.90 -1.90 19.39
CA ILE A 11 6.74 -2.76 18.21
C ILE A 11 5.80 -2.11 17.19
N GLN A 12 4.69 -1.53 17.65
CA GLN A 12 3.75 -0.82 16.78
C GLN A 12 4.42 0.33 16.04
N MET A 13 5.20 1.15 16.75
CA MET A 13 5.90 2.29 16.17
C MET A 13 6.96 1.84 15.16
N ALA A 14 7.75 0.82 15.49
CA ALA A 14 8.73 0.25 14.57
C ALA A 14 8.08 -0.31 13.29
N SER A 15 6.98 -1.06 13.44
CA SER A 15 6.23 -1.61 12.31
C SER A 15 5.61 -0.51 11.44
N MET A 16 5.07 0.55 12.04
CA MET A 16 4.52 1.69 11.31
C MET A 16 5.60 2.38 10.46
N ILE A 17 6.76 2.68 11.04
CA ILE A 17 7.89 3.29 10.32
C ILE A 17 8.33 2.38 9.18
N ALA A 18 8.46 1.07 9.44
CA ALA A 18 8.88 0.11 8.44
C ALA A 18 7.88 -0.01 7.27
N LYS A 19 6.56 0.01 7.54
CA LYS A 19 5.52 0.00 6.49
C LYS A 19 5.59 1.23 5.61
N VAL A 20 5.72 2.41 6.21
CA VAL A 20 5.82 3.67 5.46
C VAL A 20 7.10 3.70 4.64
N ALA A 21 8.23 3.29 5.21
CA ALA A 21 9.50 3.20 4.49
C ALA A 21 9.44 2.22 3.31
N ALA A 22 8.82 1.05 3.49
CA ALA A 22 8.65 0.06 2.42
C ALA A 22 7.79 0.61 1.27
N LEU A 23 6.67 1.29 1.60
CA LEU A 23 5.81 1.92 0.59
C LEU A 23 6.55 3.03 -0.19
N ILE A 24 7.29 3.89 0.51
CA ILE A 24 8.10 4.94 -0.14
C ILE A 24 9.14 4.30 -1.06
N MET A 25 9.81 3.23 -0.61
CA MET A 25 10.80 2.52 -1.42
C MET A 25 10.18 1.93 -2.70
N ILE A 26 9.03 1.29 -2.61
CA ILE A 26 8.30 0.76 -3.79
C ILE A 26 7.99 1.90 -4.77
N ILE A 27 7.45 3.02 -4.28
CA ILE A 27 7.10 4.17 -5.13
C ILE A 27 8.36 4.74 -5.81
N VAL A 28 9.45 4.93 -5.06
CA VAL A 28 10.70 5.48 -5.61
C VAL A 28 11.31 4.54 -6.64
N ILE A 29 11.34 3.23 -6.38
CA ILE A 29 11.86 2.25 -7.34
C ILE A 29 10.98 2.22 -8.59
N GLY A 30 9.66 2.18 -8.45
CA GLY A 30 8.75 2.18 -9.60
C GLY A 30 8.86 3.44 -10.45
N LEU A 31 8.98 4.62 -9.82
CA LEU A 31 9.23 5.89 -10.52
C LEU A 31 10.60 5.91 -11.21
N TYR A 32 11.64 5.38 -10.56
CA TYR A 32 12.96 5.22 -11.17
C TYR A 32 12.87 4.33 -12.42
N TYR A 33 12.25 3.15 -12.32
CA TYR A 33 12.03 2.28 -13.47
C TYR A 33 11.24 2.99 -14.56
N MET A 34 10.15 3.68 -14.20
CA MET A 34 9.35 4.44 -15.16
C MET A 34 10.18 5.51 -15.89
N ILE A 35 11.06 6.24 -15.23
CA ILE A 35 11.88 7.29 -15.88
C ILE A 35 13.02 6.69 -16.71
N PHE A 36 13.78 5.75 -16.14
CA PHE A 36 14.99 5.23 -16.77
C PHE A 36 14.70 4.17 -17.85
N LYS A 37 13.75 3.24 -17.63
CA LYS A 37 13.30 2.34 -18.71
C LYS A 37 12.49 3.08 -19.75
N ALA A 38 11.73 4.13 -19.42
CA ALA A 38 11.07 4.92 -20.48
C ALA A 38 12.07 5.66 -21.36
N ALA A 39 13.20 6.12 -20.81
CA ALA A 39 14.28 6.69 -21.60
C ALA A 39 14.93 5.65 -22.54
N GLU A 40 15.14 4.42 -22.06
CA GLU A 40 15.70 3.31 -22.84
C GLU A 40 14.72 2.80 -23.92
N ALA A 41 13.43 2.78 -23.62
CA ALA A 41 12.41 2.33 -24.55
C ALA A 41 11.90 3.42 -25.51
N LEU A 42 12.20 4.70 -25.28
CA LEU A 42 12.14 5.73 -26.32
C LEU A 42 13.17 5.47 -27.44
N VAL A 43 14.22 4.71 -27.14
CA VAL A 43 15.26 4.27 -28.10
C VAL A 43 14.97 2.89 -28.69
N LEU A 44 14.36 1.97 -27.93
CA LEU A 44 14.11 0.57 -28.32
C LEU A 44 12.65 0.22 -28.68
N GLY A 45 11.69 1.13 -28.48
CA GLY A 45 10.28 0.97 -28.86
C GLY A 45 9.40 0.18 -27.88
N ASP A 46 9.90 -0.24 -26.72
CA ASP A 46 9.25 -1.24 -25.86
C ASP A 46 8.99 -0.78 -24.41
N VAL A 47 8.16 0.27 -24.25
CA VAL A 47 7.50 0.58 -22.97
C VAL A 47 6.04 0.89 -23.23
N GLN A 48 5.18 -0.13 -23.22
CA GLN A 48 3.76 0.04 -23.49
C GLN A 48 2.83 -0.59 -22.45
N HIS A 49 3.26 -0.78 -21.20
CA HIS A 49 2.34 -1.24 -20.14
C HIS A 49 1.24 -0.20 -19.84
N PHE A 50 1.52 1.08 -20.11
CA PHE A 50 0.57 2.19 -19.99
C PHE A 50 0.04 2.70 -21.34
N SER A 51 0.33 2.02 -22.46
CA SER A 51 -0.26 2.45 -23.74
C SER A 51 -1.77 2.23 -23.71
N LYS A 52 -2.53 3.11 -24.37
CA LYS A 52 -4.00 3.03 -24.39
C LYS A 52 -4.50 1.68 -24.93
N ASP A 53 -3.72 1.07 -25.83
CA ASP A 53 -4.04 -0.20 -26.47
C ASP A 53 -3.78 -1.42 -25.55
N TYR A 54 -2.98 -1.25 -24.51
CA TYR A 54 -2.67 -2.30 -23.53
C TYR A 54 -3.42 -2.12 -22.20
N ALA A 55 -3.65 -0.88 -21.75
CA ALA A 55 -4.20 -0.57 -20.43
C ALA A 55 -5.60 -1.15 -20.16
N PHE A 56 -6.43 -1.28 -21.19
CA PHE A 56 -7.79 -1.84 -21.08
C PHE A 56 -7.95 -3.19 -21.80
N LYS A 57 -6.85 -3.78 -22.25
CA LYS A 57 -6.88 -5.02 -23.01
C LYS A 57 -7.19 -6.18 -22.07
N GLY A 58 -8.26 -6.92 -22.37
CA GLY A 58 -8.71 -8.04 -21.53
C GLY A 58 -9.52 -7.63 -20.30
N SER A 59 -9.95 -6.37 -20.19
CA SER A 59 -10.83 -5.93 -19.10
C SER A 59 -12.24 -6.51 -19.24
N ASP A 60 -12.75 -7.07 -18.14
CA ASP A 60 -14.14 -7.49 -18.01
C ASP A 60 -14.97 -6.34 -17.42
N TRP A 61 -15.91 -5.82 -18.21
CA TRP A 61 -16.79 -4.71 -17.85
C TRP A 61 -18.16 -5.17 -17.34
N SER A 62 -18.32 -6.45 -17.02
CA SER A 62 -19.53 -6.94 -16.38
C SER A 62 -19.74 -6.28 -15.02
N VAL A 63 -21.00 -5.99 -14.70
CA VAL A 63 -21.37 -5.36 -13.42
C VAL A 63 -20.83 -6.15 -12.23
N GLY A 64 -20.84 -7.49 -12.32
CA GLY A 64 -20.32 -8.38 -11.30
C GLY A 64 -18.83 -8.14 -11.01
N GLN A 65 -17.98 -8.11 -12.05
CA GLN A 65 -16.55 -7.88 -11.86
C GLN A 65 -16.24 -6.47 -11.36
N ILE A 66 -16.98 -5.45 -11.83
CA ILE A 66 -16.83 -4.08 -11.34
C ILE A 66 -17.15 -4.01 -9.85
N VAL A 67 -18.24 -4.65 -9.40
CA VAL A 67 -18.61 -4.68 -7.97
C VAL A 67 -17.55 -5.40 -7.14
N LEU A 68 -17.01 -6.54 -7.63
CA LEU A 68 -15.94 -7.26 -6.94
C LEU A 68 -14.65 -6.43 -6.86
N ALA A 69 -14.28 -5.74 -7.93
CA ALA A 69 -13.11 -4.86 -7.96
C ALA A 69 -13.27 -3.70 -6.96
N LEU A 70 -14.45 -3.06 -6.93
CA LEU A 70 -14.77 -2.02 -5.94
C LEU A 70 -14.76 -2.55 -4.51
N TYR A 71 -15.25 -3.78 -4.28
CA TYR A 71 -15.24 -4.41 -2.97
C TYR A 71 -13.82 -4.63 -2.45
N GLN A 72 -12.94 -5.20 -3.27
CA GLN A 72 -11.52 -5.40 -2.92
C GLN A 72 -10.79 -4.07 -2.74
N GLY A 73 -11.07 -3.09 -3.61
CA GLY A 73 -10.56 -1.73 -3.48
C GLY A 73 -10.98 -1.09 -2.14
N ASN A 74 -12.24 -1.20 -1.75
CA ASN A 74 -12.74 -0.69 -0.48
C ASN A 74 -12.10 -1.37 0.73
N TRP A 75 -11.83 -2.69 0.65
CA TRP A 75 -11.15 -3.41 1.72
C TRP A 75 -9.77 -2.82 2.03
N ALA A 76 -9.02 -2.39 1.01
CA ALA A 76 -7.72 -1.74 1.20
C ALA A 76 -7.81 -0.42 1.99
N TYR A 77 -8.91 0.33 1.88
CA TYR A 77 -9.16 1.56 2.66
C TYR A 77 -9.84 1.31 4.02
N GLY A 78 -9.98 0.05 4.42
CA GLY A 78 -10.55 -0.33 5.71
C GLY A 78 -9.73 0.17 6.91
N GLY A 79 -10.36 0.18 8.08
CA GLY A 79 -9.70 0.52 9.36
C GLY A 79 -9.87 1.95 9.84
N TYR A 80 -10.51 2.83 9.05
CA TYR A 80 -10.81 4.21 9.45
C TYR A 80 -11.69 4.31 10.72
N THR A 81 -12.50 3.28 11.01
CA THR A 81 -13.38 3.24 12.19
C THR A 81 -12.59 3.19 13.50
N ILE A 82 -11.37 2.65 13.51
CA ILE A 82 -10.51 2.59 14.69
C ILE A 82 -10.14 4.00 15.18
N LEU A 83 -10.08 4.97 14.26
CA LEU A 83 -9.80 6.37 14.59
C LEU A 83 -10.86 6.97 15.52
N ASN A 84 -12.11 6.50 15.45
CA ASN A 84 -13.19 7.00 16.30
C ASN A 84 -12.92 6.70 17.77
N TYR A 85 -12.35 5.54 18.10
CA TYR A 85 -12.00 5.16 19.47
C TYR A 85 -10.80 5.95 20.01
N GLY A 86 -9.84 6.30 19.15
CA GLY A 86 -8.67 7.11 19.54
C GLY A 86 -9.00 8.59 19.72
N MET A 87 -10.03 9.10 19.04
CA MET A 87 -10.42 10.51 19.13
C MET A 87 -10.92 10.91 20.51
N GLU A 88 -11.46 9.98 21.31
CA GLU A 88 -11.92 10.25 22.68
C GLU A 88 -10.78 10.64 23.62
N ASP A 89 -9.57 10.10 23.39
CA ASP A 89 -8.40 10.32 24.25
C ASP A 89 -7.61 11.59 23.86
N ILE A 90 -7.87 12.16 22.66
CA ILE A 90 -7.11 13.29 22.14
C ILE A 90 -7.86 14.59 22.45
N GLN A 91 -7.24 15.49 23.23
CA GLN A 91 -7.74 16.84 23.43
C GLN A 91 -7.55 17.68 22.16
N ILE A 92 -8.48 17.58 21.21
CA ILE A 92 -8.43 18.30 19.93
C ILE A 92 -8.96 19.73 20.13
N LYS A 93 -8.08 20.72 19.91
CA LYS A 93 -8.47 22.13 19.80
C LYS A 93 -9.43 22.30 18.60
N ASN A 94 -10.63 22.82 18.85
CA ASN A 94 -11.69 23.02 17.85
C ASN A 94 -12.11 21.73 17.11
N PHE A 95 -12.55 20.71 17.86
CA PHE A 95 -13.04 19.41 17.36
C PHE A 95 -13.90 19.51 16.09
N LYS A 96 -14.92 20.39 16.08
CA LYS A 96 -15.87 20.56 14.96
C LYS A 96 -15.23 20.94 13.62
N ARG A 97 -14.05 21.56 13.63
CA ARG A 97 -13.34 21.97 12.40
C ARG A 97 -12.17 21.04 12.08
N THR A 98 -11.42 20.65 13.10
CA THR A 98 -10.17 19.90 12.93
C THR A 98 -10.42 18.46 12.48
N VAL A 99 -11.44 17.79 13.04
CA VAL A 99 -11.72 16.39 12.73
C VAL A 99 -12.14 16.18 11.28
N PRO A 100 -13.15 16.91 10.72
CA PRO A 100 -13.52 16.74 9.32
C PRO A 100 -12.37 17.01 8.35
N LEU A 101 -11.55 18.03 8.62
CA LEU A 101 -10.38 18.36 7.80
C LEU A 101 -9.31 17.28 7.86
N ALA A 102 -9.03 16.74 9.05
CA ALA A 102 -8.04 15.68 9.22
C ALA A 102 -8.46 14.39 8.49
N VAL A 103 -9.75 14.02 8.57
CA VAL A 103 -10.29 12.84 7.87
C VAL A 103 -10.19 13.02 6.36
N LEU A 104 -10.63 14.16 5.83
CA LEU A 104 -10.57 14.43 4.38
C LEU A 104 -9.12 14.42 3.90
N PHE A 105 -8.21 15.10 4.60
CA PHE A 105 -6.80 15.14 4.25
C PHE A 105 -6.18 13.74 4.28
N GLY A 106 -6.45 12.96 5.33
CA GLY A 106 -5.99 11.56 5.43
C GLY A 106 -6.51 10.68 4.31
N LEU A 107 -7.77 10.85 3.91
CA LEU A 107 -8.37 10.13 2.79
C LEU A 107 -7.68 10.47 1.47
N PHE A 108 -7.46 11.75 1.16
CA PHE A 108 -6.79 12.14 -0.09
C PHE A 108 -5.33 11.68 -0.13
N VAL A 109 -4.62 11.78 0.99
CA VAL A 109 -3.22 11.31 1.08
C VAL A 109 -3.15 9.80 0.88
N SER A 110 -4.00 9.02 1.58
CA SER A 110 -4.04 7.56 1.41
C SER A 110 -4.40 7.16 -0.03
N ALA A 111 -5.39 7.83 -0.63
CA ALA A 111 -5.75 7.60 -2.02
C ALA A 111 -4.60 7.86 -2.98
N GLY A 112 -3.90 8.99 -2.81
CA GLY A 112 -2.71 9.32 -3.60
C GLY A 112 -1.61 8.27 -3.48
N VAL A 113 -1.29 7.85 -2.25
CA VAL A 113 -0.25 6.82 -2.00
C VAL A 113 -0.63 5.49 -2.64
N TYR A 114 -1.90 5.07 -2.57
CA TYR A 114 -2.34 3.80 -3.15
C TYR A 114 -2.30 3.83 -4.67
N VAL A 115 -2.70 4.95 -5.29
CA VAL A 115 -2.58 5.12 -6.74
C VAL A 115 -1.12 5.10 -7.16
N LEU A 116 -0.23 5.81 -6.45
CA LEU A 116 1.20 5.82 -6.74
C LEU A 116 1.85 4.44 -6.59
N ALA A 117 1.48 3.68 -5.55
CA ALA A 117 1.98 2.32 -5.35
C ALA A 117 1.53 1.39 -6.49
N ASN A 118 0.28 1.48 -6.94
CA ASN A 118 -0.19 0.70 -8.09
C ASN A 118 0.54 1.09 -9.38
N ILE A 119 0.72 2.39 -9.64
CA ILE A 119 1.52 2.86 -10.78
C ILE A 119 2.94 2.30 -10.72
N ALA A 120 3.56 2.30 -9.54
CA ALA A 120 4.89 1.73 -9.34
C ALA A 120 4.94 0.22 -9.66
N TYR A 121 3.92 -0.55 -9.24
CA TYR A 121 3.83 -1.97 -9.58
C TYR A 121 3.70 -2.19 -11.10
N PHE A 122 2.78 -1.49 -11.76
CA PHE A 122 2.58 -1.61 -13.21
C PHE A 122 3.74 -1.06 -14.06
N ALA A 123 4.59 -0.21 -13.49
CA ALA A 123 5.82 0.26 -14.15
C ALA A 123 6.90 -0.84 -14.25
N VAL A 124 6.84 -1.85 -13.39
CA VAL A 124 7.81 -2.94 -13.35
C VAL A 124 7.21 -4.25 -13.85
N LEU A 125 5.98 -4.56 -13.45
CA LEU A 125 5.30 -5.83 -13.72
C LEU A 125 4.22 -5.69 -14.79
N THR A 126 3.99 -6.76 -15.54
CA THR A 126 2.83 -6.93 -16.41
C THR A 126 1.57 -7.30 -15.61
N PRO A 127 0.35 -7.05 -16.15
CA PRO A 127 -0.89 -7.50 -15.52
C PRO A 127 -0.92 -9.02 -15.28
N GLN A 128 -0.36 -9.82 -16.19
CA GLN A 128 -0.30 -11.27 -16.06
C GLN A 128 0.57 -11.69 -14.86
N GLU A 129 1.76 -11.09 -14.72
CA GLU A 129 2.64 -11.37 -13.57
C GLU A 129 1.98 -10.97 -12.24
N ILE A 130 1.22 -9.88 -12.21
CA ILE A 130 0.46 -9.47 -11.02
C ILE A 130 -0.63 -10.49 -10.67
N LEU A 131 -1.33 -11.02 -11.66
CA LEU A 131 -2.40 -12.01 -11.46
C LEU A 131 -1.88 -13.39 -11.05
N GLU A 132 -0.72 -13.79 -11.57
CA GLU A 132 -0.07 -15.08 -11.24
C GLU A 132 0.72 -15.01 -9.92
N SER A 133 1.03 -13.80 -9.44
CA SER A 133 1.74 -13.59 -8.20
C SER A 133 0.89 -13.92 -6.98
N SER A 134 1.43 -14.75 -6.08
CA SER A 134 0.85 -14.94 -4.74
C SER A 134 1.07 -13.73 -3.82
N ALA A 135 2.10 -12.93 -4.08
CA ALA A 135 2.46 -11.74 -3.32
C ALA A 135 3.16 -10.72 -4.23
N VAL A 136 2.39 -9.74 -4.72
CA VAL A 136 2.84 -8.75 -5.71
C VAL A 136 4.13 -8.03 -5.28
N ALA A 137 4.25 -7.68 -3.99
CA ALA A 137 5.46 -7.05 -3.45
C ALA A 137 6.71 -7.94 -3.51
N THR A 138 6.55 -9.26 -3.39
CA THR A 138 7.66 -10.22 -3.51
C THR A 138 8.10 -10.35 -4.96
N THR A 139 7.15 -10.49 -5.90
CA THR A 139 7.45 -10.54 -7.34
C THR A 139 8.08 -9.23 -7.81
N PHE A 140 7.58 -8.09 -7.36
CA PHE A 140 8.21 -6.78 -7.59
C PHE A 140 9.67 -6.77 -7.09
N ALA A 141 9.91 -7.26 -5.88
CA ALA A 141 11.26 -7.30 -5.33
C ALA A 141 12.20 -8.26 -6.06
N GLN A 142 11.68 -9.35 -6.63
CA GLN A 142 12.44 -10.28 -7.47
C GLN A 142 12.94 -9.58 -8.73
N GLU A 143 12.05 -8.84 -9.41
CA GLU A 143 12.38 -8.12 -10.64
C GLU A 143 13.27 -6.89 -10.42
N THR A 144 13.19 -6.24 -9.26
CA THR A 144 13.96 -5.00 -9.00
C THR A 144 15.23 -5.20 -8.19
N VAL A 145 15.17 -6.00 -7.12
CA VAL A 145 16.26 -6.12 -6.11
C VAL A 145 16.95 -7.49 -6.16
N GLY A 146 16.53 -8.39 -7.05
CA GLY A 146 17.14 -9.69 -7.29
C GLY A 146 17.19 -10.56 -6.03
N SER A 147 18.39 -10.96 -5.61
CA SER A 147 18.62 -11.91 -4.51
C SER A 147 18.09 -11.45 -3.14
N PHE A 148 17.84 -10.15 -2.93
CA PHE A 148 17.23 -9.69 -1.66
C PHE A 148 15.76 -10.10 -1.52
N SER A 149 15.10 -10.47 -2.62
CA SER A 149 13.70 -10.89 -2.63
C SER A 149 13.38 -12.11 -1.75
N TYR A 150 14.34 -13.00 -1.50
CA TYR A 150 14.15 -14.17 -0.62
C TYR A 150 13.82 -13.78 0.83
N ALA A 151 14.25 -12.60 1.28
CA ALA A 151 13.91 -12.07 2.60
C ALA A 151 12.53 -11.40 2.65
N MET A 152 11.92 -11.09 1.50
CA MET A 152 10.71 -10.30 1.42
C MET A 152 9.51 -10.91 2.15
N PRO A 153 9.21 -12.23 2.03
CA PRO A 153 8.09 -12.83 2.76
C PRO A 153 8.25 -12.70 4.29
N ALA A 154 9.48 -12.84 4.81
CA ALA A 154 9.75 -12.67 6.23
C ALA A 154 9.56 -11.20 6.67
N LEU A 155 10.01 -10.24 5.86
CA LEU A 155 9.78 -8.82 6.11
C LEU A 155 8.28 -8.49 6.14
N ILE A 156 7.52 -8.96 5.13
CA ILE A 156 6.06 -8.78 5.07
C ILE A 156 5.40 -9.38 6.32
N ALA A 157 5.80 -10.57 6.76
CA ALA A 157 5.26 -11.19 7.96
C ALA A 157 5.48 -10.31 9.21
N VAL A 158 6.67 -9.72 9.38
CA VAL A 158 6.97 -8.78 10.47
C VAL A 158 6.12 -7.50 10.37
N LEU A 159 5.87 -7.00 9.16
CA LEU A 159 4.97 -5.85 8.97
C LEU A 159 3.52 -6.21 9.34
N MET A 160 3.05 -7.42 9.00
CA MET A 160 1.72 -7.91 9.34
C MET A 160 1.50 -8.06 10.85
N LEU A 161 2.53 -8.43 11.61
CA LEU A 161 2.45 -8.48 13.08
C LEU A 161 2.04 -7.13 13.69
N GLY A 162 2.47 -6.00 13.12
CA GLY A 162 2.04 -4.68 13.57
C GLY A 162 0.61 -4.32 13.18
N SER A 163 0.04 -4.93 12.13
CA SER A 163 -1.40 -4.80 11.84
C SER A 163 -2.21 -5.54 12.89
N VAL A 164 -1.86 -6.81 13.13
CA VAL A 164 -2.55 -7.67 14.10
C VAL A 164 -2.49 -7.08 15.51
N ASN A 165 -1.32 -6.55 15.91
CA ASN A 165 -1.17 -5.88 17.20
C ASN A 165 -2.12 -4.67 17.33
N ALA A 166 -2.27 -3.85 16.28
CA ALA A 166 -3.20 -2.71 16.29
C ALA A 166 -4.68 -3.17 16.38
N GLU A 167 -5.05 -4.23 15.66
CA GLU A 167 -6.41 -4.80 15.71
C GLU A 167 -6.75 -5.35 17.09
N ILE A 168 -5.82 -6.08 17.73
CA ILE A 168 -6.00 -6.60 19.09
C ILE A 168 -6.26 -5.44 20.07
N PHE A 169 -5.51 -4.34 19.96
CA PHE A 169 -5.77 -3.15 20.80
C PHE A 169 -7.15 -2.56 20.55
N ALA A 170 -7.59 -2.47 19.29
CA ALA A 170 -8.91 -1.95 18.95
C ALA A 170 -10.05 -2.84 19.47
N TRP A 171 -9.89 -4.17 19.48
CA TRP A 171 -10.90 -5.11 19.98
C TRP A 171 -10.93 -5.24 21.51
N SER A 172 -9.82 -4.93 22.19
CA SER A 172 -9.73 -5.02 23.65
C SER A 172 -10.42 -3.87 24.40
N ARG A 173 -10.93 -2.88 23.66
CA ARG A 173 -11.48 -1.62 24.18
C ARG A 173 -13.01 -1.68 24.16
#